data_AF-A0A3N5RMH6-F1
#
_entry.id   AF-A0A3N5RMH6-F1
#
_cell.length_a   1.000
_cell.length_b   1.000
_cell.length_c   1.000
_cell.angle_alpha   90.00
_cell.angle_beta   90.00
_cell.angle_gamma   90.00
#
_symmetry.space_group_name_H-M   'P 1'
#
loop_
_entity.id
_entity.type
_entity.pdbx_description
1 polymer ?
#
loop_
_entity_poly.entity_id
_entity_poly.type
_entity_poly.pdbx_seq_one_letter_code
_entity_poly.pdbx_strand_id
1 'polypeptide(L)'
;MSHPFLILLLGFLYAVLFGFVSLLRRDALSVRFAVESILITLTAAALSYFTGTEYNPVFFLAVLYLITMRVRFIVDIGIFLAGQGKLESASKVFEFGMKIFPDAPGRTLVRLNQAILLLHRGRADESIEALKELLTSGEHLSPKNESAAHYNLALAYLKKNQESKAIDELNAVLSTHPGSIYARRAETRLASLQNPKKL
;
A
#
# COMPACT_ATOMS: atom_id res chain seq x y z
N MET A 1 -14.95 -3.16 -34.17
CA MET A 1 -13.51 -3.12 -33.89
C MET A 1 -13.01 -4.55 -33.83
N SER A 2 -11.85 -4.89 -34.39
CA SER A 2 -11.30 -6.24 -34.28
C SER A 2 -11.04 -6.57 -32.80
N HIS A 3 -11.46 -7.76 -32.33
CA HIS A 3 -11.35 -8.15 -30.92
C HIS A 3 -9.93 -7.99 -30.32
N PRO A 4 -8.84 -8.27 -31.06
CA PRO A 4 -7.48 -8.00 -30.58
C PRO A 4 -7.20 -6.52 -30.34
N PHE A 5 -7.74 -5.62 -31.16
CA PHE A 5 -7.56 -4.18 -31.00
C PHE A 5 -8.22 -3.67 -29.71
N LEU A 6 -9.40 -4.20 -29.37
CA LEU A 6 -10.07 -3.84 -28.12
C LEU A 6 -9.23 -4.23 -26.90
N ILE A 7 -8.61 -5.42 -26.90
CA ILE A 7 -7.74 -5.88 -25.80
C ILE A 7 -6.51 -4.98 -25.67
N LEU A 8 -5.85 -4.65 -26.78
CA LEU A 8 -4.72 -3.72 -26.80
C LEU A 8 -5.11 -2.35 -26.26
N LEU A 9 -6.25 -1.80 -26.69
CA LEU A 9 -6.77 -0.53 -26.22
C LEU A 9 -7.05 -0.55 -24.72
N LEU A 10 -7.70 -1.60 -24.22
CA LEU A 10 -8.01 -1.74 -22.79
C LEU A 10 -6.76 -1.88 -21.94
N GLY A 11 -5.79 -2.69 -22.36
CA GLY A 11 -4.52 -2.84 -21.65
C GLY A 11 -3.69 -1.55 -21.66
N PHE A 12 -3.71 -0.80 -22.76
CA PHE A 12 -3.10 0.53 -22.82
C PHE A 12 -3.79 1.52 -21.87
N LEU A 13 -5.12 1.63 -21.92
CA LEU A 13 -5.89 2.49 -21.04
C LEU A 13 -5.67 2.13 -19.56
N TYR A 14 -5.59 0.83 -19.24
CA TYR A 14 -5.25 0.34 -17.92
C TYR A 14 -3.87 0.85 -17.47
N ALA A 15 -2.83 0.65 -18.27
CA ALA A 15 -1.48 1.07 -17.95
C ALA A 15 -1.37 2.59 -17.77
N VAL A 16 -2.03 3.37 -18.65
CA VAL A 16 -2.07 4.84 -18.56
C VAL A 16 -2.82 5.30 -17.32
N LEU A 17 -3.98 4.72 -17.02
CA LEU A 17 -4.79 5.11 -15.86
C LEU A 17 -4.04 4.84 -14.55
N PHE A 18 -3.48 3.64 -14.38
CA PHE A 18 -2.73 3.32 -13.18
C PHE A 18 -1.40 4.06 -13.09
N GLY A 19 -0.76 4.34 -14.24
CA GLY A 19 0.41 5.19 -14.29
C GLY A 19 0.13 6.62 -13.86
N PHE A 20 -0.98 7.19 -14.34
CA PHE A 20 -1.45 8.51 -13.94
C PHE A 20 -1.80 8.55 -12.44
N VAL A 21 -2.50 7.54 -11.92
CA VAL A 21 -2.81 7.45 -10.48
C VAL A 21 -1.52 7.34 -9.64
N SER A 22 -0.51 6.61 -10.11
CA SER A 22 0.80 6.52 -9.44
C SER A 22 1.47 7.89 -9.35
N LEU A 23 1.46 8.66 -10.45
CA LEU A 23 2.00 10.02 -10.50
C LEU A 23 1.27 10.96 -9.54
N LEU A 24 -0.07 10.91 -9.51
CA LEU A 24 -0.87 11.71 -8.57
C LEU A 24 -0.55 11.38 -7.10
N ARG A 25 -0.27 10.11 -6.82
CA ARG A 25 0.08 9.65 -5.47
C ARG A 25 1.54 9.87 -5.11
N ARG A 26 2.37 10.34 -6.05
CA ARG A 26 3.84 10.36 -5.93
C ARG A 26 4.38 8.97 -5.53
N ASP A 27 3.71 7.93 -5.99
CA ASP A 27 4.17 6.54 -5.88
C ASP A 27 5.12 6.28 -7.05
N ALA A 28 6.30 5.71 -6.78
CA ALA A 28 7.16 5.22 -7.85
C ALA A 28 6.43 4.14 -8.67
N LEU A 29 6.32 4.36 -9.98
CA LEU A 29 5.73 3.39 -10.87
C LEU A 29 6.64 2.16 -10.91
N SER A 30 6.11 1.01 -10.49
CA SER A 30 6.87 -0.23 -10.57
C SER A 30 7.16 -0.58 -12.03
N VAL A 31 8.44 -0.70 -12.38
CA VAL A 31 8.86 -1.18 -13.70
C VAL A 31 8.26 -2.55 -13.97
N ARG A 32 8.18 -3.40 -12.93
CA ARG A 32 7.55 -4.72 -13.03
C ARG A 32 6.07 -4.62 -13.38
N PHE A 33 5.33 -3.71 -12.77
CA PHE A 33 3.92 -3.47 -13.11
C PHE A 33 3.75 -3.10 -14.59
N ALA A 34 4.58 -2.19 -15.11
CA ALA A 34 4.51 -1.77 -16.51
C ALA A 34 4.80 -2.94 -17.47
N VAL A 35 5.86 -3.70 -17.19
CA VAL A 35 6.26 -4.86 -18.00
C VAL A 35 5.19 -5.96 -17.95
N GLU A 36 4.70 -6.33 -16.77
CA GLU A 36 3.65 -7.34 -16.62
C GLU A 36 2.38 -6.92 -17.37
N SER A 37 1.98 -5.64 -17.26
CA SER A 37 0.79 -5.12 -17.94
C SER A 37 0.90 -5.22 -19.47
N ILE A 38 2.06 -4.83 -20.02
CA ILE A 38 2.32 -4.88 -21.47
C ILE A 38 2.36 -6.34 -21.94
N LEU A 39 3.14 -7.20 -21.28
CA LEU A 39 3.29 -8.60 -21.68
C LEU A 39 1.95 -9.34 -21.67
N ILE A 40 1.17 -9.22 -20.60
CA ILE A 40 -0.15 -9.87 -20.48
C ILE A 40 -1.09 -9.38 -21.58
N THR A 41 -1.10 -8.07 -21.83
CA THR A 41 -1.94 -7.46 -22.87
C THR A 41 -1.56 -7.98 -24.26
N LEU A 42 -0.26 -8.00 -24.59
CA LEU A 42 0.22 -8.49 -25.89
C LEU A 42 -0.06 -9.99 -26.06
N THR A 43 0.15 -10.80 -25.02
CA THR A 43 -0.16 -12.23 -25.05
C THR A 43 -1.66 -12.47 -25.24
N ALA A 44 -2.52 -11.75 -24.51
CA ALA A 44 -3.97 -11.88 -24.67
C ALA A 44 -4.44 -11.45 -26.06
N ALA A 45 -3.90 -10.35 -26.60
CA ALA A 45 -4.20 -9.88 -27.96
C ALA A 45 -3.73 -10.87 -29.03
N ALA A 46 -2.52 -11.43 -28.89
CA ALA A 46 -2.00 -12.45 -29.79
C ALA A 46 -2.86 -13.72 -29.77
N LEU A 47 -3.22 -14.21 -28.57
CA LEU A 47 -4.12 -15.36 -28.43
C LEU A 47 -5.48 -15.10 -29.08
N SER A 48 -6.08 -13.92 -28.86
CA SER A 48 -7.34 -13.55 -29.51
C SER A 48 -7.21 -13.51 -31.04
N TYR A 49 -6.09 -13.00 -31.56
CA TYR A 49 -5.83 -12.93 -33.00
C TYR A 49 -5.70 -14.32 -33.63
N PHE A 50 -4.91 -15.22 -33.02
CA PHE A 50 -4.65 -16.54 -33.60
C PHE A 50 -5.80 -17.54 -33.42
N THR A 51 -6.50 -17.47 -32.29
CA THR A 51 -7.58 -18.43 -31.98
C THR A 51 -8.96 -17.95 -32.43
N GLY A 52 -9.11 -16.66 -32.73
CA GLY A 52 -10.42 -16.04 -32.98
C GLY A 52 -11.31 -15.94 -31.74
N THR A 53 -10.79 -16.27 -30.54
CA THR A 53 -11.58 -16.26 -29.30
C THR A 53 -11.90 -14.84 -28.87
N GLU A 54 -13.17 -14.62 -28.51
CA GLU A 54 -13.65 -13.37 -27.94
C GLU A 54 -13.54 -13.40 -26.40
N TYR A 55 -12.66 -12.58 -25.84
CA TYR A 55 -12.55 -12.41 -24.39
C TYR A 55 -13.50 -11.33 -23.90
N ASN A 56 -14.21 -11.60 -22.80
CA ASN A 56 -14.99 -10.57 -22.13
C ASN A 56 -14.05 -9.46 -21.62
N PRO A 57 -14.27 -8.18 -21.99
CA PRO A 57 -13.43 -7.06 -21.57
C PRO A 57 -13.24 -6.93 -20.06
N VAL A 58 -14.30 -7.16 -19.29
CA VAL A 58 -14.29 -7.08 -17.83
C VAL A 58 -13.45 -8.21 -17.26
N PHE A 59 -13.58 -9.41 -17.80
CA PHE A 59 -12.77 -10.56 -17.38
C PHE A 59 -11.28 -10.34 -17.67
N PHE A 60 -10.95 -9.84 -18.87
CA PHE A 60 -9.58 -9.48 -19.21
C PHE A 60 -9.00 -8.45 -18.23
N LEU A 61 -9.72 -7.37 -17.93
CA LEU A 61 -9.30 -6.36 -16.96
C LEU A 61 -9.17 -6.93 -15.54
N ALA A 62 -10.06 -7.83 -15.13
CA ALA A 62 -9.98 -8.49 -13.83
C ALA A 62 -8.71 -9.34 -13.71
N VAL A 63 -8.41 -10.15 -14.72
CA VAL A 63 -7.17 -10.95 -14.76
C VAL A 63 -5.94 -10.05 -14.76
N LEU A 64 -5.93 -9.02 -15.61
CA LEU A 64 -4.84 -8.05 -15.68
C LEU A 64 -4.61 -7.36 -14.33
N TYR A 65 -5.68 -6.91 -13.68
CA TYR A 65 -5.64 -6.30 -12.35
C TYR A 65 -5.13 -7.28 -11.29
N LEU A 66 -5.70 -8.47 -11.20
CA LEU A 66 -5.32 -9.44 -10.17
C LEU A 66 -3.85 -9.85 -10.28
N ILE A 67 -3.30 -9.95 -11.48
CA ILE A 67 -1.89 -10.33 -11.68
C ILE A 67 -0.97 -9.16 -11.34
N THR A 68 -1.22 -7.99 -11.91
CA THR A 68 -0.34 -6.80 -11.79
C THR A 68 -0.45 -6.13 -10.41
N MET A 69 -1.59 -6.30 -9.73
CA MET A 69 -1.87 -5.72 -8.41
C MET A 69 -1.97 -6.77 -7.30
N ARG A 70 -1.52 -8.01 -7.55
CA ARG A 70 -1.64 -9.15 -6.61
C ARG A 70 -1.25 -8.80 -5.18
N VAL A 71 -0.14 -8.11 -4.98
CA VAL A 71 0.36 -7.75 -3.64
C VAL A 71 -0.54 -6.72 -2.98
N ARG A 72 -0.96 -5.68 -3.71
CA ARG A 72 -1.86 -4.65 -3.18
C ARG A 72 -3.20 -5.26 -2.79
N PHE A 73 -3.74 -6.13 -3.64
CA PHE A 73 -4.98 -6.84 -3.36
C PHE A 73 -4.88 -7.70 -2.09
N ILE A 74 -3.78 -8.46 -1.92
CA ILE A 74 -3.53 -9.24 -0.70
C ILE A 74 -3.40 -8.34 0.53
N VAL A 75 -2.71 -7.20 0.42
CA VAL A 75 -2.61 -6.23 1.51
C VAL A 75 -3.98 -5.67 1.89
N ASP A 76 -4.83 -5.32 0.92
CA ASP A 76 -6.17 -4.79 1.17
C ASP A 76 -7.04 -5.81 1.93
N ILE A 77 -6.93 -7.10 1.59
CA ILE A 77 -7.57 -8.19 2.35
C ILE A 77 -7.03 -8.24 3.79
N GLY A 78 -5.71 -8.14 3.97
CA GLY A 78 -5.08 -8.17 5.29
C GLY A 78 -5.53 -6.99 6.17
N ILE A 79 -5.60 -5.79 5.60
CA ILE A 79 -6.12 -4.58 6.28
C ILE A 79 -7.58 -4.78 6.68
N PHE A 80 -8.41 -5.30 5.77
CA PHE A 80 -9.82 -5.57 6.05
C PHE A 80 -9.99 -6.56 7.22
N LEU A 81 -9.21 -7.65 7.22
CA LEU A 81 -9.24 -8.63 8.31
C LEU A 81 -8.76 -8.05 9.65
N ALA A 82 -7.70 -7.23 9.62
CA ALA A 82 -7.21 -6.54 10.81
C ALA A 82 -8.26 -5.58 11.39
N GLY A 83 -8.99 -4.85 10.53
CA GLY A 83 -10.10 -3.99 10.93
C GLY A 83 -11.27 -4.74 11.57
N GLN A 84 -11.45 -6.04 11.25
CA GLN A 84 -12.41 -6.92 11.92
C GLN A 84 -11.87 -7.53 13.23
N GLY A 85 -10.65 -7.19 13.65
CA GLY A 85 -9.99 -7.80 14.81
C GLY A 85 -9.46 -9.22 14.56
N LYS A 86 -9.52 -9.73 13.31
CA LYS A 86 -8.98 -11.06 12.94
C LYS A 86 -7.47 -10.99 12.72
N LEU A 87 -6.73 -10.65 13.78
CA LEU A 87 -5.31 -10.33 13.70
C LEU A 87 -4.45 -11.50 13.23
N GLU A 88 -4.79 -12.75 13.57
CA GLU A 88 -4.07 -13.94 13.08
C GLU A 88 -4.28 -14.18 11.59
N SER A 89 -5.51 -14.03 11.11
CA SER A 89 -5.79 -14.14 9.68
C SER A 89 -5.06 -13.04 8.89
N ALA A 90 -5.05 -11.81 9.40
CA ALA A 90 -4.32 -10.71 8.77
C ALA A 90 -2.81 -10.99 8.68
N SER A 91 -2.18 -11.56 9.71
CA SER A 91 -0.75 -11.91 9.67
C SER A 91 -0.44 -12.93 8.59
N LYS A 92 -1.24 -14.02 8.51
CA LYS A 92 -1.08 -15.04 7.46
C LYS A 92 -1.23 -14.44 6.06
N VAL A 93 -2.15 -13.50 5.89
CA VAL A 93 -2.36 -12.81 4.61
C VAL A 93 -1.17 -11.92 4.25
N PHE A 94 -0.61 -11.16 5.20
CA PHE A 94 0.58 -10.35 4.93
C PHE A 94 1.83 -11.21 4.68
N GLU A 95 2.02 -12.30 5.43
CA GLU A 95 3.08 -13.29 5.17
C GLU A 95 2.95 -13.90 3.77
N PHE A 96 1.74 -14.21 3.34
CA PHE A 96 1.47 -14.66 1.98
C PHE A 96 1.81 -13.56 0.95
N GLY A 97 1.45 -12.31 1.22
CA GLY A 97 1.82 -11.16 0.40
C GLY A 97 3.33 -11.03 0.17
N MET A 98 4.13 -11.39 1.17
CA MET A 98 5.59 -11.41 1.06
C MET A 98 6.13 -12.61 0.26
N LYS A 99 5.39 -13.73 0.22
CA LYS A 99 5.76 -14.94 -0.53
C LYS A 99 5.42 -14.89 -2.01
N ILE A 100 4.46 -14.07 -2.44
CA ILE A 100 4.03 -13.96 -3.85
C ILE A 100 4.89 -13.01 -4.70
N PHE A 101 6.19 -12.98 -4.40
CA PHE A 101 7.20 -12.19 -5.10
C PHE A 101 6.78 -10.72 -5.30
N PRO A 102 6.68 -9.92 -4.23
CA PRO A 102 6.42 -8.50 -4.38
C PRO A 102 7.60 -7.79 -5.04
N ASP A 103 7.28 -6.78 -5.83
CA ASP A 103 8.23 -5.76 -6.24
C ASP A 103 8.61 -4.87 -5.05
N ALA A 104 9.53 -3.92 -5.25
CA ALA A 104 9.99 -3.05 -4.17
C ALA A 104 8.82 -2.27 -3.51
N PRO A 105 7.94 -1.55 -4.25
CA PRO A 105 6.81 -0.85 -3.62
C PRO A 105 5.85 -1.80 -2.89
N GLY A 106 5.57 -2.98 -3.46
CA GLY A 106 4.73 -3.99 -2.83
C GLY A 106 5.34 -4.53 -1.54
N ARG A 107 6.66 -4.74 -1.49
CA ARG A 107 7.38 -5.21 -0.31
C ARG A 107 7.29 -4.19 0.82
N THR A 108 7.61 -2.93 0.53
CA THR A 108 7.52 -1.83 1.49
C THR A 108 6.09 -1.69 2.02
N LEU A 109 5.08 -1.84 1.15
CA LEU A 109 3.67 -1.83 1.55
C LEU A 109 3.31 -2.99 2.48
N VAL A 110 3.79 -4.21 2.21
CA VAL A 110 3.58 -5.37 3.10
C VAL A 110 4.26 -5.15 4.45
N ARG A 111 5.53 -4.73 4.47
CA ARG A 111 6.30 -4.48 5.70
C ARG A 111 5.63 -3.43 6.59
N LEU A 112 5.16 -2.33 5.99
CA LEU A 112 4.41 -1.29 6.69
C LEU A 112 3.18 -1.88 7.41
N ASN A 113 2.37 -2.66 6.69
CA ASN A 113 1.14 -3.22 7.26
C ASN A 113 1.40 -4.33 8.29
N GLN A 114 2.47 -5.10 8.14
CA GLN A 114 2.92 -6.03 9.18
C GLN A 114 3.31 -5.29 10.46
N ALA A 115 4.05 -4.18 10.34
CA ALA A 115 4.43 -3.37 11.49
C ALA A 115 3.20 -2.74 12.18
N ILE A 116 2.24 -2.22 11.41
CA ILE A 116 0.96 -1.72 11.92
C ILE A 116 0.18 -2.84 12.64
N LEU A 117 0.19 -4.06 12.10
CA LEU A 117 -0.47 -5.20 12.74
C LEU A 117 0.15 -5.56 14.09
N LEU A 118 1.47 -5.43 14.26
CA LEU A 118 2.14 -5.61 15.57
C LEU A 118 1.57 -4.65 16.62
N LEU A 119 1.33 -3.39 16.24
CA LEU A 119 0.71 -2.40 17.12
C LEU A 119 -0.72 -2.81 17.53
N HIS A 120 -1.51 -3.32 16.60
CA HIS A 120 -2.86 -3.84 16.89
C HIS A 120 -2.84 -5.06 17.82
N ARG A 121 -1.76 -5.86 17.79
CA ARG A 121 -1.54 -6.99 18.70
C ARG A 121 -0.99 -6.57 20.06
N GLY A 122 -0.79 -5.28 20.31
CA GLY A 122 -0.20 -4.77 21.56
C GLY A 122 1.33 -4.92 21.63
N ARG A 123 1.98 -5.39 20.56
CA ARG A 123 3.44 -5.59 20.47
C ARG A 123 4.10 -4.28 20.04
N ALA A 124 3.98 -3.26 20.90
CA ALA A 124 4.39 -1.90 20.58
C ALA A 124 5.90 -1.75 20.34
N ASP A 125 6.74 -2.46 21.11
CA ASP A 125 8.21 -2.39 20.95
C ASP A 125 8.65 -2.93 19.57
N GLU A 126 8.12 -4.07 19.16
CA GLU A 126 8.41 -4.65 17.84
C GLU A 126 7.85 -3.81 16.69
N SER A 127 6.69 -3.18 16.89
CA SER A 127 6.16 -2.21 15.94
C SER A 127 7.09 -1.01 15.78
N ILE A 128 7.68 -0.51 16.87
CA ILE A 128 8.63 0.61 16.85
C ILE A 128 9.87 0.21 16.04
N GLU A 129 10.45 -0.94 16.34
CA GLU A 129 11.64 -1.44 15.64
C GLU A 129 11.38 -1.60 14.14
N ALA A 130 10.28 -2.28 13.77
CA ALA A 130 9.94 -2.53 12.38
C ALA A 130 9.65 -1.24 11.59
N LEU A 131 8.94 -0.27 12.18
CA LEU A 131 8.66 1.01 11.53
C LEU A 131 9.91 1.87 11.37
N LYS A 132 10.79 1.90 12.40
CA LYS A 132 12.08 2.59 12.30
C LYS A 132 12.95 1.98 11.22
N GLU A 133 13.09 0.65 11.22
CA GLU A 133 13.86 -0.06 10.20
C GLU A 133 13.33 0.27 8.79
N LEU A 134 12.01 0.24 8.60
CA LEU A 134 11.38 0.60 7.33
C LEU A 134 11.75 2.03 6.89
N LEU A 135 11.63 3.01 7.79
CA LEU A 135 11.97 4.41 7.53
C LEU A 135 13.47 4.63 7.26
N THR A 136 14.35 3.82 7.85
CA THR A 136 15.81 3.93 7.66
C THR A 136 16.39 3.00 6.59
N SER A 137 15.58 2.11 6.02
CA SER A 137 16.05 1.04 5.10
C SER A 137 16.59 1.55 3.77
N GLY A 138 16.37 2.82 3.43
CA GLY A 138 16.67 3.39 2.12
C GLY A 138 15.69 2.95 1.02
N GLU A 139 14.69 2.13 1.35
CA GLU A 139 13.59 1.82 0.43
C GLU A 139 12.76 3.09 0.17
N HIS A 140 12.36 3.30 -1.08
CA HIS A 140 11.50 4.43 -1.42
C HIS A 140 10.09 4.22 -0.86
N LEU A 141 9.74 5.02 0.14
CA LEU A 141 8.37 5.16 0.62
C LEU A 141 7.69 6.31 -0.13
N SER A 142 6.47 6.08 -0.60
CA SER A 142 5.68 7.21 -1.07
C SER A 142 5.28 8.11 0.10
N PRO A 143 5.04 9.41 -0.13
CA PRO A 143 4.69 10.34 0.94
C PRO A 143 3.49 9.88 1.79
N LYS A 144 2.54 9.17 1.16
CA LYS A 144 1.41 8.56 1.86
C LYS A 144 1.86 7.46 2.84
N ASN A 145 2.73 6.55 2.40
CA ASN A 145 3.17 5.41 3.20
C ASN A 145 4.16 5.85 4.28
N GLU A 146 5.03 6.81 3.97
CA GLU A 146 5.95 7.41 4.94
C GLU A 146 5.19 8.15 6.05
N SER A 147 4.22 8.98 5.68
CA SER A 147 3.32 9.66 6.63
C SER A 147 2.53 8.66 7.49
N ALA A 148 2.08 7.54 6.90
CA ALA A 148 1.44 6.46 7.65
C ALA A 148 2.42 5.78 8.63
N ALA A 149 3.68 5.56 8.24
CA ALA A 149 4.70 4.95 9.07
C ALA A 149 5.02 5.82 10.29
N HIS A 150 5.31 7.11 10.09
CA HIS A 150 5.52 8.08 11.17
C HIS A 150 4.29 8.17 12.10
N TYR A 151 3.08 8.21 11.55
CA TYR A 151 1.87 8.27 12.37
C TYR A 151 1.72 7.03 13.27
N ASN A 152 1.93 5.83 12.73
CA ASN A 152 1.83 4.60 13.53
C ASN A 152 3.00 4.46 14.51
N LEU A 153 4.18 4.98 14.17
CA LEU A 153 5.33 5.01 15.07
C LEU A 153 5.05 5.92 16.28
N ALA A 154 4.43 7.08 16.05
CA ALA A 154 3.93 7.93 17.12
C ALA A 154 2.92 7.21 18.02
N LEU A 155 1.94 6.50 17.43
CA LEU A 155 0.96 5.73 18.22
C LEU A 155 1.63 4.63 19.06
N ALA A 156 2.66 3.98 18.53
CA ALA A 156 3.43 2.99 19.26
C ALA A 156 4.20 3.61 20.44
N TYR A 157 4.84 4.77 20.23
CA TYR A 157 5.48 5.51 21.32
C TYR A 157 4.50 5.97 22.40
N LEU A 158 3.30 6.41 22.02
CA LEU A 158 2.25 6.80 22.98
C LEU A 158 1.79 5.61 23.83
N LYS A 159 1.64 4.42 23.25
CA LYS A 159 1.36 3.20 24.02
C LYS A 159 2.46 2.87 25.03
N LYS A 160 3.69 3.32 24.78
CA LYS A 160 4.85 3.15 25.66
C LYS A 160 5.07 4.34 26.61
N ASN A 161 4.14 5.30 26.66
CA ASN A 161 4.28 6.55 27.41
C ASN A 161 5.52 7.37 27.05
N GLN A 162 6.05 7.20 25.83
CA GLN A 162 7.19 7.95 25.31
C GLN A 162 6.71 9.18 24.51
N GLU A 163 6.03 10.09 25.21
CA GLU A 163 5.31 11.21 24.59
C GLU A 163 6.19 12.14 23.76
N SER A 164 7.38 12.49 24.25
CA SER A 164 8.32 13.36 23.53
C SER A 164 8.64 12.81 22.13
N LYS A 165 9.01 11.52 22.03
CA LYS A 165 9.25 10.87 20.73
C LYS A 165 8.00 10.81 19.87
N ALA A 166 6.84 10.58 20.47
CA ALA A 166 5.59 10.59 19.72
C ALA A 166 5.30 11.96 19.10
N ILE A 167 5.58 13.07 19.80
CA ILE A 167 5.44 14.42 19.28
C ILE A 167 6.35 14.64 18.08
N ASP A 168 7.62 14.20 18.16
CA ASP A 168 8.56 14.30 17.04
C ASP A 168 8.03 13.58 15.79
N GLU A 169 7.54 12.35 15.97
CA GLU A 169 6.97 11.55 14.87
C GLU A 169 5.67 12.16 14.32
N LEU A 170 4.81 12.72 15.16
CA LEU A 170 3.60 13.43 14.70
C LEU A 170 3.95 14.68 13.90
N ASN A 171 4.99 15.43 14.29
CA ASN A 171 5.48 16.57 13.51
C ASN A 171 6.10 16.12 12.17
N ALA A 172 6.74 14.95 12.13
CA ALA A 172 7.23 14.36 10.89
C ALA A 172 6.06 14.06 9.93
N VAL A 173 4.92 13.53 10.42
CA VAL A 173 3.70 13.34 9.60
C VAL A 173 3.27 14.64 8.90
N LEU A 174 3.26 15.76 9.64
CA LEU A 174 2.87 17.08 9.11
C LEU A 174 3.87 17.59 8.07
N SER A 175 5.15 17.29 8.23
CA SER A 175 6.20 17.67 7.29
C SER A 175 6.17 16.83 6.02
N THR A 176 5.99 15.51 6.13
CA THR A 176 6.02 14.57 5.00
C THR A 176 4.80 14.72 4.10
N HIS A 177 3.59 14.82 4.67
CA HIS A 177 2.37 14.92 3.87
C HIS A 177 1.27 15.75 4.57
N PRO A 178 1.39 17.10 4.56
CA PRO A 178 0.52 18.00 5.32
C PRO A 178 -0.98 17.90 4.98
N GLY A 179 -1.33 17.57 3.73
CA GLY A 179 -2.72 17.44 3.28
C GLY A 179 -3.35 16.06 3.51
N SER A 180 -2.66 15.14 4.17
CA SER A 180 -3.11 13.75 4.32
C SER A 180 -4.11 13.57 5.47
N ILE A 181 -4.85 12.46 5.44
CA ILE A 181 -5.68 12.05 6.59
C ILE A 181 -4.84 11.83 7.86
N TYR A 182 -3.59 11.38 7.70
CA TYR A 182 -2.67 11.18 8.82
C TYR A 182 -2.23 12.51 9.43
N ALA A 183 -1.98 13.54 8.61
CA ALA A 183 -1.66 14.87 9.11
C ALA A 183 -2.79 15.44 9.97
N ARG A 184 -4.04 15.38 9.50
CA ARG A 184 -5.20 15.83 10.31
C ARG A 184 -5.33 15.06 11.63
N ARG A 185 -5.11 13.73 11.58
CA ARG A 185 -5.10 12.90 12.79
C ARG A 185 -3.94 13.26 13.72
N ALA A 186 -2.78 13.62 13.17
CA ALA A 186 -1.61 14.03 13.93
C ALA A 186 -1.84 15.39 14.61
N GLU A 187 -2.42 16.38 13.92
CA GLU A 187 -2.81 17.67 14.51
C GLU A 187 -3.75 17.46 15.71
N THR A 188 -4.79 16.64 15.52
CA THR A 188 -5.75 16.31 16.58
C THR A 188 -5.04 15.70 17.79
N ARG A 189 -4.08 14.80 17.55
CA ARG A 189 -3.33 14.13 18.62
C ARG A 189 -2.38 15.09 19.32
N LEU A 190 -1.64 15.92 18.59
CA LEU A 190 -0.75 16.94 19.15
C LEU A 190 -1.53 17.92 20.04
N ALA A 191 -2.69 18.40 19.57
CA ALA A 191 -3.56 19.27 20.36
C ALA A 191 -4.01 18.61 21.68
N SER A 192 -4.31 17.30 21.65
CA SER A 192 -4.69 16.55 22.85
C SER A 192 -3.56 16.40 23.88
N LEU A 193 -2.31 16.26 23.40
CA LEU A 193 -1.13 16.14 24.27
C LEU A 193 -0.78 17.48 24.93
N GLN A 194 -0.97 18.59 24.21
CA GLN A 194 -0.72 19.94 24.71
C GLN A 194 -1.80 20.42 25.71
N ASN A 195 -3.02 19.86 25.66
CA ASN A 195 -4.14 20.28 26.52
C ASN A 195 -4.88 19.07 27.14
N PRO A 196 -4.29 18.40 28.15
CA PRO A 196 -4.84 17.16 28.71
C PRO A 196 -6.18 17.30 29.47
N LYS A 197 -6.70 18.52 29.67
CA LYS A 197 -7.90 18.80 30.49
C LYS A 197 -9.23 18.87 29.73
N LYS A 198 -9.29 18.45 28.46
CA LYS A 198 -10.50 18.49 27.61
C LYS A 198 -11.18 17.13 27.36
N LEU A 199 -10.87 16.11 28.16
CA LEU A 199 -11.56 14.82 28.18
C LEU A 199 -12.39 14.68 29.45
#